data_AF-C2K1V3-F1
#
_entry.id   AF-C2K1V3-F1
#
_cell.length_a   1.000
_cell.length_b   1.000
_cell.length_c   1.000
_cell.angle_alpha   90.00
_cell.angle_beta   90.00
_cell.angle_gamma   90.00
#
_symmetry.space_group_name_H-M   'P 1'
#
loop_
_entity.id
_entity.type
_entity.pdbx_description
1 polymer ?
#
loop_
_entity_poly.entity_id
_entity_poly.type
_entity_poly.pdbx_seq_one_letter_code
_entity_poly.pdbx_strand_id
1 'polypeptide(L)'
;MKELDIHSVTVNKWKAASASKTKVEQRPNLLKQDFSTTGLNQKWTADMTYIQTKRNGWCYLSTIMDLHSRRIIGYSFSKKMDTDLVLKTLESAVKNRTITGDLIIHTDLGSQYTSDDYNQRLTELHIRHSYSCKGCPYDNAPMESFHASLKKECVYPVPVF
;
A
#
# COMPACT_ATOMS: atom_id res chain seq x y z
N MET A 1 8.39 -13.59 27.47
CA MET A 1 9.47 -12.83 26.76
C MET A 1 10.38 -12.09 27.74
N LYS A 2 9.89 -11.25 28.67
CA LYS A 2 10.74 -10.62 29.72
C LYS A 2 11.47 -11.61 30.64
N GLU A 3 10.81 -12.70 30.99
CA GLU A 3 11.34 -13.73 31.89
C GLU A 3 12.45 -14.58 31.26
N LEU A 4 12.54 -14.60 29.92
CA LEU A 4 13.54 -15.33 29.15
C LEU A 4 14.68 -14.42 28.65
N ASP A 5 14.67 -13.14 29.02
CA ASP A 5 15.60 -12.11 28.52
C ASP A 5 15.68 -12.02 26.98
N ILE A 6 14.59 -12.37 26.31
CA ILE A 6 14.50 -12.31 24.85
C ILE A 6 13.99 -10.92 24.45
N HIS A 7 14.85 -10.17 23.76
CA HIS A 7 14.54 -8.83 23.24
C HIS A 7 14.39 -8.85 21.71
N SER A 8 13.56 -7.97 21.17
CA SER A 8 13.44 -7.81 19.72
C SER A 8 14.66 -7.08 19.15
N VAL A 9 15.44 -7.75 18.30
CA VAL A 9 16.48 -7.07 17.51
C VAL A 9 15.78 -6.26 16.42
N THR A 10 15.68 -4.94 16.64
CA THR A 10 14.96 -4.04 15.74
C THR A 10 15.89 -2.91 15.30
N VAL A 11 16.07 -2.74 13.99
CA VAL A 11 16.81 -1.60 13.44
C VAL A 11 15.86 -0.40 13.36
N ASN A 12 16.28 0.75 13.90
CA ASN A 12 15.49 1.97 13.82
C ASN A 12 15.30 2.38 12.36
N LYS A 13 14.04 2.46 11.91
CA LYS A 13 13.70 2.93 10.58
C LYS A 13 14.02 4.42 10.46
N TRP A 14 14.72 4.81 9.40
CA TRP A 14 14.92 6.22 9.06
C TRP A 14 13.56 6.91 8.84
N LYS A 15 13.36 8.07 9.47
CA LYS A 15 12.13 8.88 9.36
C LYS A 15 12.44 10.15 8.56
N ALA A 16 11.77 10.32 7.42
CA ALA A 16 11.80 11.58 6.69
C ALA A 16 11.10 12.69 7.51
N ALA A 17 11.51 13.94 7.31
CA ALA A 17 10.89 15.10 7.95
C ALA A 17 9.40 15.21 7.59
N SER A 18 8.56 15.52 8.58
CA SER A 18 7.10 15.62 8.45
C SER A 18 6.66 16.67 7.43
N ALA A 19 5.71 16.30 6.57
CA ALA A 19 5.09 17.20 5.60
C ALA A 19 4.19 18.28 6.26
N SER A 20 4.08 19.41 5.55
CA SER A 20 3.35 20.64 5.88
C SER A 20 2.00 20.48 6.62
N LYS A 21 1.68 21.47 7.48
CA LYS A 21 0.40 21.68 8.20
C LYS A 21 -0.79 22.00 7.27
N THR A 22 -0.79 21.52 6.03
CA THR A 22 -1.90 21.75 5.10
C THR A 22 -3.11 20.93 5.55
N LYS A 23 -4.28 21.58 5.62
CA LYS A 23 -5.57 20.94 5.93
C LYS A 23 -5.87 19.98 4.78
N VAL A 24 -5.82 18.68 5.05
CA VAL A 24 -6.13 17.65 4.04
C VAL A 24 -7.64 17.48 4.04
N GLU A 25 -8.26 17.67 2.89
CA GLU A 25 -9.68 17.40 2.69
C GLU A 25 -9.94 15.90 2.91
N GLN A 26 -10.89 15.59 3.78
CA GLN A 26 -11.24 14.20 4.04
C GLN A 26 -11.99 13.61 2.86
N ARG A 27 -11.66 12.37 2.51
CA ARG A 27 -12.32 11.61 1.44
C ARG A 27 -13.07 10.41 2.03
N PRO A 28 -14.04 9.82 1.30
CA PRO A 28 -14.88 8.75 1.83
C PRO A 28 -14.06 7.53 2.27
N ASN A 29 -14.27 7.09 3.51
CA ASN A 29 -13.77 5.80 4.00
C ASN A 29 -14.91 4.77 3.91
N LEU A 30 -14.94 4.02 2.81
CA LEU A 30 -15.92 2.94 2.57
C LEU A 30 -15.56 1.66 3.32
N LEU A 31 -14.26 1.43 3.55
CA LEU A 31 -13.76 0.22 4.20
C LEU A 31 -14.07 0.19 5.69
N LYS A 32 -13.97 1.34 6.38
CA LYS A 32 -14.26 1.51 7.82
C LYS A 32 -13.61 0.43 8.71
N GLN A 33 -12.37 0.06 8.37
CA GLN A 33 -11.60 -1.02 9.02
C GLN A 33 -12.26 -2.41 8.97
N ASP A 34 -13.32 -2.58 8.20
CA ASP A 34 -13.89 -3.89 7.90
C ASP A 34 -13.07 -4.57 6.79
N PHE A 35 -12.05 -5.33 7.20
CA PHE A 35 -11.22 -6.14 6.31
C PHE A 35 -11.83 -7.51 5.98
N SER A 36 -13.04 -7.81 6.46
CA SER A 36 -13.69 -9.09 6.18
C SER A 36 -14.15 -9.17 4.72
N THR A 37 -14.11 -10.37 4.15
CA THR A 37 -14.53 -10.65 2.78
C THR A 37 -15.15 -12.05 2.71
N THR A 38 -16.12 -12.24 1.83
CA THR A 38 -16.72 -13.55 1.54
C THR A 38 -16.18 -14.16 0.25
N GLY A 39 -15.43 -13.41 -0.55
CA GLY A 39 -14.80 -13.90 -1.77
C GLY A 39 -13.73 -12.97 -2.32
N LEU A 40 -13.06 -13.44 -3.37
CA LEU A 40 -12.05 -12.69 -4.11
C LEU A 40 -12.62 -11.39 -4.71
N ASN A 41 -11.75 -10.40 -4.92
CA ASN A 41 -12.05 -9.16 -5.65
C ASN A 41 -13.17 -8.29 -5.06
N GLN A 42 -13.52 -8.48 -3.78
CA GLN A 42 -14.46 -7.59 -3.09
C GLN A 42 -13.78 -6.33 -2.55
N LYS A 43 -12.60 -6.51 -1.96
CA LYS A 43 -11.85 -5.45 -1.30
C LYS A 43 -10.36 -5.62 -1.58
N TRP A 44 -9.75 -4.63 -2.18
CA TRP A 44 -8.32 -4.51 -2.38
C TRP A 44 -7.77 -3.40 -1.49
N THR A 45 -6.56 -3.59 -0.97
CA THR A 45 -5.81 -2.53 -0.26
C THR A 45 -4.54 -2.24 -1.03
N ALA A 46 -4.17 -0.96 -1.10
CA ALA A 46 -2.97 -0.53 -1.78
C ALA A 46 -2.14 0.36 -0.85
N ASP A 47 -0.83 0.22 -0.95
CA ASP A 47 0.11 1.09 -0.25
C ASP A 47 1.44 1.15 -0.98
N MET A 48 2.19 2.20 -0.71
CA MET A 48 3.52 2.42 -1.26
C MET A 48 4.55 2.58 -0.15
N THR A 49 5.71 1.97 -0.36
CA THR A 49 6.81 2.02 0.60
C THR A 49 8.13 2.11 -0.12
N TYR A 50 9.16 2.62 0.52
CA TYR A 50 10.51 2.61 -0.05
C TYR A 50 11.27 1.35 0.38
N ILE A 51 12.00 0.74 -0.55
CA ILE A 51 12.86 -0.43 -0.33
C ILE A 51 14.24 -0.18 -0.96
N GLN A 52 15.28 -0.82 -0.42
CA GLN A 52 16.60 -0.78 -1.03
C GLN A 52 16.80 -2.04 -1.88
N THR A 53 17.28 -1.85 -3.10
CA THR A 53 17.55 -2.93 -4.06
C THR A 53 19.03 -2.97 -4.39
N LYS A 54 19.58 -4.15 -4.71
CA LYS A 54 21.01 -4.30 -5.04
C LYS A 54 21.44 -3.45 -6.23
N ARG A 55 20.73 -3.58 -7.35
CA ARG A 55 21.12 -2.94 -8.61
C ARG A 55 20.75 -1.47 -8.66
N ASN A 56 19.58 -1.12 -8.14
CA ASN A 56 19.03 0.22 -8.31
C ASN A 56 19.17 1.05 -7.04
N GLY A 57 19.56 0.52 -5.88
CA GLY A 57 19.56 1.28 -4.62
C GLY A 57 18.14 1.56 -4.14
N TRP A 58 17.90 2.71 -3.50
CA TRP A 58 16.57 3.09 -2.99
C TRP A 58 15.54 3.25 -4.11
N CYS A 59 14.42 2.54 -3.98
CA CYS A 59 13.27 2.57 -4.90
C CYS A 59 11.97 2.66 -4.09
N TYR A 60 10.94 3.26 -4.69
CA TYR A 60 9.56 3.17 -4.22
C TYR A 60 8.94 1.90 -4.80
N LEU A 61 8.29 1.10 -3.96
CA LEU A 61 7.52 -0.08 -4.28
C LEU A 61 6.06 0.23 -3.97
N SER A 62 5.20 0.16 -4.97
CA SER A 62 3.74 0.20 -4.81
C SER A 62 3.19 -1.22 -4.96
N THR A 63 2.23 -1.58 -4.12
CA THR A 63 1.63 -2.93 -4.07
C THR A 63 0.14 -2.85 -3.85
N ILE A 64 -0.60 -3.76 -4.48
CA ILE A 64 -2.04 -3.99 -4.27
C ILE A 64 -2.25 -5.42 -3.78
N MET A 65 -2.95 -5.55 -2.66
CA MET A 65 -3.34 -6.82 -2.05
C MET A 65 -4.84 -7.06 -2.24
N ASP A 66 -5.22 -8.30 -2.54
CA ASP A 66 -6.59 -8.77 -2.38
C ASP A 66 -6.81 -9.24 -0.93
N LEU A 67 -7.79 -8.66 -0.23
CA LEU A 67 -8.00 -8.92 1.21
C LEU A 67 -8.49 -10.33 1.53
N HIS A 68 -9.12 -11.01 0.57
CA HIS A 68 -9.63 -12.36 0.75
C HIS A 68 -8.49 -13.38 0.69
N SER A 69 -7.72 -13.35 -0.39
CA SER A 69 -6.61 -14.27 -0.63
C SER A 69 -5.32 -13.87 0.09
N ARG A 70 -5.22 -12.63 0.59
CA ARG A 70 -3.99 -12.02 1.13
C ARG A 70 -2.82 -11.98 0.15
N ARG A 71 -3.07 -12.20 -1.14
CA ARG A 71 -2.06 -12.18 -2.19
C ARG A 71 -1.82 -10.76 -2.68
N ILE A 72 -0.55 -10.41 -2.90
CA ILE A 72 -0.20 -9.23 -3.72
C ILE A 72 -0.54 -9.56 -5.18
N ILE A 73 -1.56 -8.89 -5.70
CA ILE A 73 -2.10 -9.10 -7.04
C ILE A 73 -1.52 -8.13 -8.06
N GLY A 74 -0.92 -7.02 -7.62
CA GLY A 74 -0.21 -6.08 -8.48
C GLY A 74 0.94 -5.44 -7.71
N TYR A 75 2.07 -5.22 -8.37
CA TYR A 75 3.18 -4.46 -7.83
C TYR A 75 3.94 -3.76 -8.95
N SER A 76 4.56 -2.63 -8.62
CA SER A 76 5.51 -1.93 -9.48
C SER A 76 6.54 -1.22 -8.61
N PHE A 77 7.73 -0.98 -9.14
CA PHE A 77 8.73 -0.18 -8.45
C PHE A 77 9.38 0.85 -9.37
N SER A 78 9.70 2.01 -8.81
CA SER A 78 10.31 3.13 -9.53
C SER A 78 11.26 3.90 -8.64
N LYS A 79 12.13 4.69 -9.28
CA LYS A 79 12.97 5.68 -8.61
C LYS A 79 12.20 6.93 -8.18
N LYS A 80 11.03 7.15 -8.76
CA LYS A 80 10.18 8.30 -8.53
C LYS A 80 8.91 7.87 -7.80
N MET A 81 8.45 8.75 -6.91
CA MET A 81 7.19 8.60 -6.17
C MET A 81 6.12 9.42 -6.90
N ASP A 82 5.60 8.89 -8.00
CA ASP A 82 4.67 9.58 -8.90
C ASP A 82 3.39 8.77 -9.13
N THR A 83 2.41 9.41 -9.77
CA THR A 83 1.13 8.77 -10.12
C THR A 83 1.31 7.61 -11.09
N ASP A 84 2.29 7.68 -12.00
CA ASP A 84 2.62 6.62 -12.95
C ASP A 84 2.98 5.30 -12.23
N LEU A 85 3.71 5.36 -11.11
CA LEU A 85 4.02 4.18 -10.31
C LEU A 85 2.76 3.47 -9.77
N VAL A 86 1.80 4.21 -9.22
CA VAL A 86 0.56 3.62 -8.67
C VAL A 86 -0.40 3.18 -9.77
N LEU A 87 -0.44 3.88 -10.91
CA LEU A 87 -1.18 3.46 -12.10
C LEU A 87 -0.63 2.14 -12.68
N LYS A 88 0.69 2.00 -12.83
CA LYS A 88 1.31 0.74 -13.26
C LYS A 88 0.98 -0.42 -12.33
N THR A 89 0.92 -0.14 -11.04
CA THR A 89 0.53 -1.14 -10.04
C THR A 89 -0.93 -1.56 -10.19
N LEU A 90 -1.82 -0.59 -10.41
CA LEU A 90 -3.24 -0.85 -10.71
C LEU A 90 -3.41 -1.68 -11.98
N GLU A 91 -2.74 -1.31 -13.08
CA GLU A 91 -2.78 -2.09 -14.33
C GLU A 91 -2.24 -3.52 -14.15
N SER A 92 -1.21 -3.69 -13.33
CA SER A 92 -0.69 -5.01 -12.98
C SER A 92 -1.75 -5.84 -12.24
N ALA A 93 -2.48 -5.25 -11.29
CA ALA A 93 -3.54 -5.93 -10.54
C ALA A 93 -4.72 -6.33 -11.45
N VAL A 94 -5.17 -5.42 -12.32
CA VAL A 94 -6.28 -5.65 -13.25
C VAL A 94 -5.94 -6.72 -14.30
N LYS A 95 -4.67 -6.85 -14.70
CA LYS A 95 -4.25 -7.96 -15.57
C LYS A 95 -4.30 -9.32 -14.87
N ASN A 96 -4.11 -9.34 -13.55
CA ASN A 96 -4.05 -10.57 -12.76
C ASN A 96 -5.41 -10.98 -12.17
N ARG A 97 -6.41 -10.09 -12.18
CA ARG A 97 -7.72 -10.30 -11.56
C ARG A 97 -8.85 -9.69 -12.38
N THR A 98 -9.95 -10.43 -12.49
CA THR A 98 -11.20 -9.90 -13.04
C THR A 98 -11.87 -8.98 -12.02
N ILE A 99 -12.17 -7.74 -12.43
CA ILE A 99 -12.93 -6.79 -11.61
C ILE A 99 -14.38 -7.26 -11.51
N THR A 100 -14.92 -7.22 -10.31
CA THR A 100 -16.35 -7.45 -10.03
C THR A 100 -17.03 -6.11 -9.74
N GLY A 101 -18.33 -5.98 -10.06
CA GLY A 101 -19.06 -4.70 -10.12
C GLY A 101 -19.17 -3.86 -8.85
N ASP A 102 -18.58 -4.27 -7.72
CA ASP A 102 -18.61 -3.54 -6.44
C ASP A 102 -17.25 -3.44 -5.75
N LEU A 103 -16.17 -3.79 -6.46
CA LEU A 103 -14.81 -3.82 -5.91
C LEU A 103 -14.46 -2.48 -5.27
N ILE A 104 -14.02 -2.54 -4.02
CA ILE A 104 -13.45 -1.41 -3.29
C ILE A 104 -11.93 -1.51 -3.39
N ILE A 105 -11.27 -0.41 -3.75
CA ILE A 105 -9.83 -0.24 -3.48
C ILE A 105 -9.64 0.77 -2.35
N HIS A 106 -8.81 0.43 -1.37
CA HIS A 106 -8.51 1.28 -0.23
C HIS A 106 -7.05 1.75 -0.23
N THR A 107 -6.82 3.06 -0.19
CA THR A 107 -5.48 3.68 -0.15
C THR A 107 -5.39 4.73 0.96
N ASP A 108 -4.20 5.25 1.21
CA ASP A 108 -4.05 6.48 2.00
C ASP A 108 -4.45 7.74 1.21
N LEU A 109 -4.29 8.91 1.84
CA LEU A 109 -4.53 10.24 1.24
C LEU A 109 -3.29 10.80 0.52
N GLY A 110 -2.38 9.94 0.06
CA GLY A 110 -1.19 10.36 -0.69
C GLY A 110 -1.56 11.03 -2.02
N SER A 111 -0.76 12.02 -2.42
CA SER A 111 -1.05 12.82 -3.63
C SER A 111 -1.13 11.99 -4.91
N GLN A 112 -0.46 10.84 -4.95
CA GLN A 112 -0.50 9.87 -6.05
C GLN A 112 -1.89 9.24 -6.17
N TYR A 113 -2.50 8.81 -5.05
CA TYR A 113 -3.82 8.19 -5.04
C TYR A 113 -4.95 9.22 -5.12
N THR A 114 -4.74 10.45 -4.66
CA THR A 114 -5.73 11.53 -4.79
C THR A 114 -5.68 12.26 -6.14
N SER A 115 -4.73 11.91 -7.02
CA SER A 115 -4.57 12.53 -8.33
C SER A 115 -5.76 12.27 -9.26
N ASP A 116 -6.00 13.20 -10.20
CA ASP A 116 -7.10 13.10 -11.15
C ASP A 116 -6.93 11.87 -12.05
N ASP A 117 -5.73 11.64 -12.59
CA ASP A 117 -5.45 10.48 -13.45
C ASP A 117 -5.76 9.14 -12.76
N TYR A 118 -5.41 8.98 -11.48
CA TYR A 118 -5.69 7.76 -10.74
C TYR A 118 -7.19 7.56 -10.51
N ASN A 119 -7.90 8.62 -10.12
CA ASN A 119 -9.35 8.55 -9.88
C ASN A 119 -10.15 8.38 -11.17
N GLN A 120 -9.71 9.01 -12.27
CA GLN A 120 -10.28 8.79 -13.60
C GLN A 120 -10.13 7.32 -14.00
N ARG A 121 -8.94 6.74 -13.80
CA ARG A 121 -8.70 5.33 -14.13
C ARG A 121 -9.56 4.38 -13.31
N LEU A 122 -9.72 4.63 -12.01
CA LEU A 122 -10.62 3.83 -11.17
C LEU A 122 -12.08 3.94 -11.63
N THR A 123 -12.50 5.12 -12.09
CA THR A 123 -13.85 5.35 -12.62
C THR A 123 -14.08 4.54 -13.89
N GLU A 124 -13.14 4.53 -14.84
CA GLU A 124 -13.20 3.71 -16.06
C GLU A 124 -13.31 2.21 -15.76
N LEU A 125 -12.63 1.77 -14.70
CA LEU A 125 -12.63 0.38 -14.24
C LEU A 125 -13.83 0.04 -13.35
N HIS A 126 -14.71 1.00 -13.05
CA HIS A 126 -15.85 0.85 -12.14
C HIS A 126 -15.43 0.39 -10.73
N ILE A 127 -14.27 0.84 -10.25
CA ILE A 127 -13.74 0.53 -8.92
C ILE A 127 -14.08 1.67 -7.96
N ARG A 128 -14.64 1.35 -6.79
CA ARG A 128 -14.96 2.34 -5.77
C ARG A 128 -13.72 2.65 -4.93
N HIS A 129 -13.36 3.92 -4.86
CA HIS A 129 -12.21 4.36 -4.09
C HIS A 129 -12.59 4.66 -2.64
N SER A 130 -11.91 4.01 -1.71
CA SER A 130 -11.94 4.29 -0.28
C SER A 130 -10.61 4.86 0.18
N TYR A 131 -10.65 5.79 1.13
CA TYR A 131 -9.44 6.40 1.67
C TYR A 131 -9.30 6.15 3.18
N SER A 132 -8.07 6.00 3.66
CA SER A 132 -7.74 6.05 5.07
C SER A 132 -7.91 7.48 5.61
N CYS A 133 -8.32 7.59 6.87
CA CYS A 133 -8.33 8.87 7.56
C CYS A 133 -6.91 9.37 7.82
N LYS A 134 -6.71 10.71 7.78
CA LYS A 134 -5.40 11.31 8.08
C LYS A 134 -4.97 10.95 9.50
N GLY A 135 -3.80 10.32 9.62
CA GLY A 135 -3.25 9.93 10.93
C GLY A 135 -3.87 8.66 11.52
N CYS A 136 -4.59 7.87 10.71
CA CYS A 136 -5.20 6.61 11.13
C CYS A 136 -4.49 5.42 10.44
N PRO A 137 -3.28 5.02 10.90
CA PRO A 137 -2.51 3.92 10.28
C PRO A 137 -3.29 2.59 10.22
N TYR A 138 -4.14 2.36 11.22
CA TYR A 138 -4.96 1.15 11.31
C TYR A 138 -5.96 0.96 10.16
N ASP A 139 -6.30 2.03 9.42
CA ASP A 139 -7.19 1.93 8.25
C ASP A 139 -6.58 1.09 7.11
N ASN A 140 -5.24 0.98 7.06
CA ASN A 140 -4.53 0.18 6.06
C ASN A 140 -3.64 -0.91 6.71
N ALA A 141 -4.00 -1.37 7.91
CA ALA A 141 -3.22 -2.33 8.70
C ALA A 141 -2.75 -3.59 7.93
N PRO A 142 -3.54 -4.20 7.01
CA PRO A 142 -3.06 -5.33 6.21
C PRO A 142 -1.81 -5.01 5.38
N MET A 143 -1.76 -3.81 4.79
CA MET A 143 -0.61 -3.40 3.99
C MET A 143 0.60 -3.05 4.86
N GLU A 144 0.37 -2.35 5.97
CA GLU A 144 1.44 -2.04 6.93
C GLU A 144 2.12 -3.32 7.43
N SER A 145 1.31 -4.33 7.78
CA SER A 145 1.79 -5.65 8.20
C SER A 145 2.60 -6.33 7.09
N PHE A 146 2.07 -6.37 5.87
CA PHE A 146 2.78 -6.96 4.73
C PHE A 146 4.13 -6.28 4.46
N HIS A 147 4.19 -4.95 4.41
CA HIS A 147 5.45 -4.25 4.18
C HIS A 147 6.44 -4.42 5.33
N ALA A 148 5.97 -4.53 6.57
CA ALA A 148 6.83 -4.84 7.72
C ALA A 148 7.48 -6.22 7.56
N SER A 149 6.72 -7.25 7.22
CA SER A 149 7.25 -8.60 6.96
C SER A 149 8.18 -8.62 5.75
N LEU A 150 7.75 -8.08 4.61
CA LEU A 150 8.56 -8.00 3.39
C LEU A 150 9.93 -7.37 3.66
N LYS A 151 9.95 -6.26 4.40
CA LYS A 151 11.20 -5.55 4.68
C LYS A 151 12.10 -6.35 5.61
N LYS A 152 11.55 -6.89 6.70
CA LYS A 152 12.31 -7.66 7.69
C LYS A 152 12.91 -8.94 7.12
N GLU A 153 12.15 -9.63 6.26
CA GLU A 153 12.51 -10.97 5.80
C GLU A 153 13.25 -10.96 4.45
N CYS A 154 12.93 -10.00 3.56
CA CYS A 154 13.42 -10.03 2.18
C CYS A 154 14.30 -8.83 1.80
N VAL A 155 14.18 -7.69 2.49
CA VAL A 155 14.92 -6.47 2.12
C VAL A 155 16.12 -6.25 3.02
N TYR A 156 15.91 -6.16 4.33
CA TYR A 156 16.97 -5.89 5.30
C TYR A 156 18.05 -6.99 5.41
N PRO A 157 17.73 -8.28 5.25
CA PRO A 157 18.75 -9.33 5.29
C PRO A 157 19.67 -9.34 4.07
N VAL A 158 19.29 -8.64 2.99
CA VAL A 158 20.05 -8.64 1.75
C VAL A 158 21.12 -7.56 1.82
N PRO A 159 22.42 -7.92 1.83
CA PRO A 159 23.48 -6.92 1.82
C PRO A 159 23.41 -6.08 0.55
N VAL A 160 23.49 -4.76 0.75
CA VAL A 160 23.45 -3.73 -0.29
C VAL A 160 24.78 -2.97 -0.27
N PHE A 161 25.88 -3.72 -0.33
CA PHE A 161 27.25 -3.27 -0.54
C PHE A 161 28.02 -4.37 -1.27
#